data_AF-A0A8J2XB35-F1
#
_entry.id   AF-A0A8J2XB35-F1
#
_cell.length_a   1.000
_cell.length_b   1.000
_cell.length_c   1.000
_cell.angle_alpha   90.00
_cell.angle_beta   90.00
_cell.angle_gamma   90.00
#
_symmetry.space_group_name_H-M   'P 1'
#
loop_
_entity.id
_entity.type
_entity.pdbx_description
1 polymer ?
#
loop_
_entity_poly.entity_id
_entity_poly.type
_entity_poly.pdbx_seq_one_letter_code
_entity_poly.pdbx_strand_id
1 'polypeptide(L)' 'MDENDLSYLKGMKMNEINFETMSRDELAHYIVAHRDTSGAKEAQRVFIRRMAEKAQKHGIDFYLPNNQLKKSSNG' A
#
# COMPACT_ATOMS: atom_id res chain seq x y z
N MET A 1 -14.59 14.17 -42.76
CA MET A 1 -13.69 14.17 -41.58
C MET A 1 -14.54 13.63 -40.46
N ASP A 2 -14.43 12.34 -40.19
CA ASP A 2 -15.35 11.66 -39.29
C ASP A 2 -14.90 11.81 -37.85
N GLU A 3 -15.73 12.48 -37.05
CA GLU A 3 -15.55 12.80 -35.63
C GLU A 3 -15.72 11.58 -34.71
N ASN A 4 -15.38 10.37 -35.17
CA ASN A 4 -15.83 9.15 -34.52
C ASN A 4 -14.71 8.16 -34.23
N ASP A 5 -13.57 8.67 -33.78
CA ASP A 5 -12.59 7.81 -33.16
C ASP A 5 -11.98 8.50 -31.93
N LEU A 6 -12.71 8.43 -30.83
CA LEU A 6 -12.19 8.63 -29.47
C LEU A 6 -12.42 7.36 -28.64
N SER A 7 -12.79 6.26 -29.29
CA SER A 7 -13.10 4.97 -28.67
C SER A 7 -11.86 4.31 -28.05
N TYR A 8 -10.68 4.56 -28.62
CA TYR A 8 -9.40 4.07 -28.11
C TYR A 8 -8.97 4.68 -26.77
N LEU A 9 -9.46 5.88 -26.42
CA LEU A 9 -9.19 6.47 -25.10
C LEU A 9 -10.07 5.86 -24.00
N LYS A 10 -11.17 5.18 -24.37
CA LYS A 10 -12.08 4.51 -23.42
C LYS A 10 -11.53 3.17 -22.91
N GLY A 11 -10.42 2.70 -23.48
CA GLY A 11 -9.78 1.41 -23.19
C GLY A 11 -8.34 1.50 -22.66
N MET A 12 -7.78 2.70 -22.49
CA MET A 12 -6.52 2.86 -21.75
C MET A 12 -6.80 2.67 -20.26
N LYS A 13 -6.93 1.41 -19.83
CA LYS A 13 -6.63 1.06 -18.45
C LYS A 13 -5.25 1.65 -18.19
N MET A 14 -5.15 2.65 -17.31
CA MET A 14 -3.86 2.97 -16.71
C MET A 14 -3.27 1.64 -16.30
N ASN A 15 -2.10 1.27 -16.84
CA ASN A 15 -1.39 0.06 -16.43
C ASN A 15 -1.50 -0.01 -14.91
N GLU A 16 -2.30 -0.96 -14.41
CA GLU A 16 -2.65 -1.02 -13.00
C GLU A 16 -1.33 -1.11 -12.24
N ILE A 17 -1.01 -0.05 -11.50
CA ILE A 17 0.26 0.06 -10.81
C ILE A 17 0.29 -1.05 -9.76
N ASN A 18 1.13 -2.06 -9.98
CA ASN A 18 1.23 -3.18 -9.07
C ASN A 18 2.22 -2.85 -7.94
N PHE A 19 1.69 -2.28 -6.85
CA PHE A 19 2.48 -1.99 -5.65
C PHE A 19 3.08 -3.25 -4.99
N GLU A 20 2.57 -4.44 -5.31
CA GLU A 20 3.11 -5.70 -4.78
C GLU A 20 4.41 -6.14 -5.43
N THR A 21 4.75 -5.64 -6.62
CA THR A 21 6.04 -5.96 -7.25
C THR A 21 7.09 -4.88 -7.03
N MET A 22 6.69 -3.70 -6.56
CA MET A 22 7.61 -2.60 -6.28
C MET A 22 8.53 -2.90 -5.10
N SER A 23 9.77 -2.42 -5.21
CA SER A 23 10.72 -2.40 -4.11
C SER A 23 10.30 -1.40 -3.03
N ARG A 24 10.96 -1.48 -1.87
CA ARG A 24 10.70 -0.56 -0.76
C ARG A 24 10.96 0.89 -1.14
N ASP A 25 12.02 1.16 -1.89
CA ASP A 25 12.43 2.51 -2.22
C ASP A 25 11.53 3.11 -3.31
N GLU A 26 11.08 2.29 -4.27
CA GLU A 26 10.05 2.68 -5.24
C GLU A 26 8.72 3.01 -4.57
N LEU A 27 8.28 2.19 -3.61
CA LEU A 27 7.08 2.49 -2.81
C LEU A 27 7.23 3.81 -2.05
N ALA A 28 8.36 4.02 -1.39
CA ALA A 28 8.60 5.26 -0.64
C ALA A 28 8.60 6.49 -1.55
N HIS A 29 9.26 6.40 -2.71
CA HIS A 29 9.28 7.47 -3.70
C HIS A 29 7.87 7.76 -4.24
N TYR A 30 7.12 6.71 -4.58
CA TYR A 30 5.76 6.83 -5.09
C TYR A 30 4.82 7.49 -4.08
N ILE A 31 4.88 7.09 -2.80
CA ILE A 31 4.07 7.67 -1.72
C ILE A 31 4.32 9.17 -1.58
N VAL A 32 5.58 9.60 -1.62
CA VAL A 32 5.94 11.01 -1.49
C VAL A 32 5.52 11.80 -2.73
N ALA A 33 5.76 11.26 -3.93
CA ALA A 33 5.46 11.94 -5.19
C ALA A 33 3.96 12.08 -5.47
N HIS A 34 3.12 11.15 -4.97
CA HIS A 34 1.70 11.09 -5.28
C HIS A 34 0.79 11.15 -4.04
N ARG A 35 1.24 11.82 -2.97
CA ARG A 35 0.67 11.76 -1.61
C ARG A 35 -0.86 11.89 -1.52
N ASP A 36 -1.46 12.68 -2.41
CA ASP A 36 -2.91 12.97 -2.39
C ASP A 36 -3.75 12.02 -3.26
N THR A 37 -3.13 11.04 -3.89
CA THR A 37 -3.80 10.04 -4.74
C THR A 37 -4.26 8.82 -3.95
N SER A 38 -5.29 8.13 -4.45
CA SER A 38 -5.69 6.80 -3.95
C SER A 38 -4.54 5.80 -4.03
N GLY A 39 -3.75 5.85 -5.10
CA GLY A 39 -2.58 4.99 -5.29
C GLY A 39 -1.53 5.16 -4.20
N ALA A 40 -1.26 6.38 -3.72
CA ALA A 40 -0.29 6.57 -2.63
C ALA A 40 -0.78 5.96 -1.32
N LYS A 41 -2.09 5.99 -1.05
CA LYS A 41 -2.67 5.29 0.11
C LYS A 41 -2.51 3.78 -0.01
N GLU A 42 -2.67 3.21 -1.20
CA GLU A 42 -2.45 1.79 -1.45
C GLU A 42 -0.97 1.41 -1.31
N ALA A 43 -0.06 2.16 -1.94
CA ALA A 43 1.38 1.99 -1.79
C ALA A 43 1.81 2.06 -0.31
N GLN A 44 1.24 2.99 0.46
CA GLN A 44 1.49 3.10 1.89
C GLN A 44 1.02 1.87 2.67
N ARG A 45 -0.15 1.29 2.36
CA ARG A 45 -0.63 0.05 2.99
C ARG A 45 0.34 -1.11 2.73
N VAL A 46 0.78 -1.28 1.49
CA VAL A 46 1.73 -2.34 1.12
C VAL A 46 3.06 -2.14 1.84
N PHE A 47 3.56 -0.91 1.88
CA PHE A 47 4.80 -0.56 2.58
C PHE A 47 4.72 -0.91 4.08
N ILE A 48 3.67 -0.46 4.77
CA ILE A 48 3.47 -0.71 6.20
C ILE A 48 3.32 -2.22 6.46
N ARG A 49 2.53 -2.93 5.66
CA ARG A 49 2.34 -4.38 5.78
C ARG A 49 3.68 -5.12 5.73
N ARG A 50 4.55 -4.81 4.75
CA ARG A 50 5.87 -5.44 4.62
C ARG A 50 6.81 -5.13 5.78
N MET A 51 6.76 -3.89 6.28
CA MET A 51 7.54 -3.50 7.46
C MET A 51 7.06 -4.26 8.71
N ALA A 52 5.76 -4.43 8.88
CA ALA A 52 5.18 -5.22 9.97
C ALA A 52 5.56 -6.71 9.86
N GLU A 53 5.44 -7.32 8.68
CA GLU A 53 5.87 -8.71 8.44
C GLU A 53 7.36 -8.90 8.72
N LYS A 54 8.20 -7.95 8.30
CA LYS A 54 9.65 -8.00 8.58
C LYS A 54 9.92 -7.91 10.09
N ALA A 55 9.25 -7.02 10.80
CA ALA A 55 9.41 -6.87 12.24
C ALA A 55 8.95 -8.12 13.01
N GLN A 56 7.82 -8.72 12.62
CA GLN A 56 7.35 -9.99 13.20
C GLN A 56 8.38 -11.11 13.04
N LYS A 57 9.03 -11.20 11.87
CA LYS A 57 10.15 -12.16 11.64
C LYS A 57 11.35 -11.95 12.56
N HIS A 58 11.50 -10.74 13.10
CA HIS A 58 12.53 -10.39 14.08
C HIS A 58 12.03 -10.41 15.54
N GLY A 59 10.81 -10.91 15.79
CA GLY A 59 10.22 -10.97 17.14
C GLY A 59 9.79 -9.62 17.69
N ILE A 60 9.59 -8.62 16.82
CA ILE A 60 9.11 -7.29 17.20
C ILE A 60 7.59 -7.27 16.98
N ASP A 61 6.85 -7.19 18.08
CA ASP A 61 5.40 -7.04 18.04
C ASP A 61 5.01 -5.58 17.74
N PHE A 62 4.39 -5.35 16.59
CA PHE A 62 3.76 -4.07 16.29
C PHE A 62 2.44 -3.97 17.05
N TYR A 63 2.47 -3.22 18.16
CA TYR A 63 1.27 -2.94 18.97
C TYR A 63 0.29 -2.07 18.16
N LEU A 64 -0.84 -2.65 17.76
CA LEU A 64 -2.00 -1.89 17.28
C LEU A 64 -2.77 -1.39 18.51
N PRO A 65 -2.96 -0.07 18.72
CA PRO A 65 -3.75 0.39 19.85
C PRO A 65 -5.24 0.05 19.61
N ASN A 66 -5.79 -0.73 20.55
CA ASN A 66 -7.13 -1.34 20.66
C ASN A 66 -7.29 -2.69 19.94
N ASN A 67 -7.38 -3.84 20.61
CA ASN A 67 -8.16 -4.19 21.80
C ASN A 67 -7.43 -5.31 22.58
N GLN A 68 -7.46 -5.27 23.92
CA GLN A 68 -6.90 -6.23 24.90
C GLN A 68 -5.62 -5.75 25.62
N LEU A 69 -5.68 -4.54 26.19
CA LEU A 69 -5.10 -4.35 27.51
C LEU A 69 -5.97 -5.14 28.51
N LYS A 70 -5.33 -6.00 29.31
CA LYS A 70 -5.83 -6.90 30.37
C LYS A 70 -6.21 -8.31 29.86
N LYS A 71 -5.62 -9.40 30.35
CA LYS A 71 -4.93 -9.65 31.62
C LYS A 71 -3.76 -10.60 31.39
N SER A 72 -2.56 -10.14 31.70
CA SER A 72 -1.59 -11.03 32.32
C SER A 72 -2.12 -11.31 33.73
N SER A 73 -2.47 -12.55 34.01
CA SER A 73 -2.62 -13.08 35.36
C SER A 73 -2.30 -14.57 35.26
N ASN A 74 -1.01 -14.86 35.42
CA ASN A 74 -0.57 -16.19 35.84
C ASN A 74 -1.29 -16.56 37.13
N GLY A 75 -1.77 -17.81 37.20
CA GLY A 75 -2.33 -18.47 38.37
C GLY A 75 -2.42 -19.95 38.10
#